data_AF-A0A7G7UCW7-F1
#
_entry.id   AF-A0A7G7UCW7-F1
#
_cell.length_a   1.000
_cell.length_b   1.000
_cell.length_c   1.000
_cell.angle_alpha   90.00
_cell.angle_beta   90.00
_cell.angle_gamma   90.00
#
_symmetry.space_group_name_H-M   'P 1'
#
loop_
_entity.id
_entity.type
_entity.pdbx_description
1 polymer ?
#
loop_
_entity_poly.entity_id
_entity_poly.type
_entity_poly.pdbx_seq_one_letter_code
_entity_poly.pdbx_strand_id
1 'polypeptide(L)'
;MGASITDFVTKTIEKMSSFDRENMECMKKVIRKAIHFYHLKSYEEVEETHLGSVRFLHVHSMMEENMLSKIVAVTRNGTTDLDIEGVYEGYVVREY
;
A
#
# COMPACT_ATOMS: atom_id res chain seq x y z
N MET A 1 23.10 -1.23 0.63
CA MET A 1 22.46 -0.85 1.91
C MET A 1 21.02 -1.33 1.84
N GLY A 2 20.65 -2.35 2.62
CA GLY A 2 19.28 -2.85 2.66
C GLY A 2 18.40 -1.79 3.32
N ALA A 3 17.61 -1.06 2.52
CA ALA A 3 16.65 -0.11 3.06
C ALA A 3 15.60 -0.90 3.85
N SER A 4 15.53 -0.68 5.16
CA SER A 4 14.46 -1.24 5.96
C SER A 4 13.13 -0.69 5.47
N ILE A 5 12.04 -1.44 5.68
CA ILE A 5 10.68 -0.98 5.38
C ILE A 5 10.42 0.40 6.02
N THR A 6 10.94 0.63 7.23
CA THR A 6 10.87 1.92 7.92
C THR A 6 11.59 3.04 7.18
N ASP A 7 12.82 2.81 6.70
CA ASP A 7 13.55 3.81 5.92
C ASP A 7 12.82 4.17 4.62
N PHE A 8 12.28 3.16 3.93
CA PHE A 8 11.48 3.36 2.72
C PHE A 8 10.23 4.21 3.00
N VAL A 9 9.47 3.86 4.05
CA VAL A 9 8.24 4.59 4.41
C VAL A 9 8.56 6.03 4.80
N THR A 10 9.53 6.26 5.68
CA THR A 10 9.92 7.62 6.12
C THR A 10 10.31 8.48 4.92
N LYS A 11 11.21 7.99 4.06
CA LYS A 11 11.62 8.73 2.86
C LYS A 11 10.49 8.97 1.87
N THR A 12 9.54 8.04 1.78
CA THR A 12 8.37 8.17 0.91
C THR A 12 7.42 9.24 1.43
N ILE A 13 7.15 9.23 2.74
CA ILE A 13 6.33 10.23 3.43
C ILE A 13 6.97 11.62 3.34
N GLU A 14 8.28 11.74 3.59
CA GLU A 14 8.99 13.03 3.49
C GLU A 14 8.91 13.64 2.08
N LYS A 15 8.92 12.79 1.03
CA LYS A 15 8.72 13.22 -0.36
C LYS A 15 7.27 13.60 -0.68
N MET A 16 6.32 13.17 0.14
CA MET A 16 4.90 13.51 0.02
C MET A 16 4.61 14.68 0.96
N SER A 17 4.81 15.91 0.48
CA SER A 17 4.72 17.15 1.27
C SER A 17 3.41 17.36 2.05
N SER A 18 2.37 16.56 1.79
CA SER A 18 1.08 16.58 2.49
C SER A 18 0.59 15.15 2.74
N PHE A 19 1.40 14.35 3.44
CA PHE A 19 1.02 13.00 3.81
C PHE A 19 0.10 13.01 5.03
N ASP A 20 -1.14 12.57 4.84
CA ASP A 20 -2.09 12.34 5.91
C ASP A 20 -2.17 10.83 6.22
N ARG A 21 -2.01 10.47 7.49
CA ARG A 21 -1.94 9.07 7.96
C ARG A 21 -3.31 8.41 8.09
N GLU A 22 -4.38 9.18 8.10
CA GLU A 22 -5.76 8.71 8.15
C GLU A 22 -6.37 8.65 6.73
N ASN A 23 -5.75 9.33 5.77
CA ASN A 23 -6.17 9.34 4.39
C ASN A 23 -5.75 8.06 3.63
N MET A 24 -6.75 7.27 3.24
CA MET A 24 -6.56 6.03 2.48
C MET A 24 -5.88 6.25 1.12
N GLU A 25 -6.10 7.38 0.45
CA GLU A 25 -5.41 7.67 -0.82
C GLU A 25 -3.91 7.92 -0.62
N CYS A 26 -3.52 8.50 0.52
CA CYS A 26 -2.11 8.63 0.88
C CYS A 26 -1.48 7.25 1.11
N MET A 27 -2.19 6.35 1.80
CA MET A 27 -1.74 4.97 2.02
C MET A 27 -1.61 4.18 0.71
N LYS A 28 -2.64 4.22 -0.17
CA LYS A 28 -2.61 3.59 -1.49
C LYS A 28 -1.41 4.09 -2.32
N LYS A 29 -1.07 5.39 -2.25
CA LYS A 29 0.14 5.95 -2.91
C LYS A 29 1.44 5.37 -2.36
N VAL A 30 1.55 5.14 -1.06
CA VAL A 30 2.75 4.50 -0.46
C VAL A 30 2.87 3.06 -0.93
N ILE A 31 1.76 2.32 -0.97
CA ILE A 31 1.70 0.94 -1.47
C ILE A 31 2.13 0.88 -2.94
N ARG A 32 1.61 1.79 -3.79
CA ARG A 32 2.01 1.87 -5.21
C ARG A 32 3.51 2.13 -5.38
N LYS A 33 4.07 3.02 -4.56
CA LYS A 33 5.52 3.26 -4.54
C LYS A 33 6.30 2.04 -4.04
N ALA A 34 5.76 1.30 -3.08
CA ALA A 34 6.39 0.10 -2.56
C ALA A 34 6.46 -1.01 -3.61
N ILE A 35 5.34 -1.26 -4.31
CA ILE A 35 5.26 -2.21 -5.42
C ILE A 35 6.37 -1.91 -6.45
N HIS A 36 6.48 -0.65 -6.87
CA HIS A 36 7.50 -0.23 -7.82
C HIS A 36 8.93 -0.30 -7.27
N PHE A 37 9.15 0.09 -6.01
CA PHE A 37 10.47 0.13 -5.39
C PHE A 37 11.04 -1.26 -5.09
N TYR A 38 10.20 -2.18 -4.64
CA TYR A 38 10.57 -3.55 -4.32
C TYR A 38 10.43 -4.52 -5.50
N HIS A 39 10.02 -4.02 -6.68
CA HIS A 39 9.79 -4.82 -7.88
C HIS A 39 8.84 -6.01 -7.62
N LEU A 40 7.75 -5.74 -6.88
CA LEU A 40 6.74 -6.75 -6.59
C LEU A 40 5.98 -7.11 -7.87
N LYS A 41 5.48 -8.33 -7.93
CA LYS A 41 4.56 -8.76 -9.00
C LYS A 41 3.13 -8.31 -8.75
N SER A 42 2.79 -8.04 -7.49
CA SER A 42 1.54 -7.37 -7.11
C SER A 42 1.37 -6.06 -7.88
N TYR A 43 0.15 -5.73 -8.27
CA TYR A 43 -0.15 -4.50 -9.01
C TYR A 43 -1.48 -3.90 -8.57
N GLU A 44 -1.68 -2.63 -8.89
CA GLU A 44 -2.95 -1.95 -8.66
C GLU A 44 -3.68 -1.81 -9.99
N GLU A 45 -4.89 -2.33 -10.05
CA GLU A 45 -5.81 -2.15 -11.16
C GLU A 45 -6.82 -1.06 -10.80
N VAL A 46 -7.13 -0.18 -11.75
CA VAL A 46 -8.11 0.89 -11.57
C VAL A 46 -9.26 0.64 -12.53
N GLU A 47 -10.45 0.42 -11.96
CA GLU A 47 -11.67 0.23 -12.73
C GLU A 47 -12.52 1.50 -12.65
N GLU A 48 -12.85 2.08 -13.81
CA GLU A 48 -13.78 3.21 -13.90
C GLU A 48 -15.21 2.69 -13.96
N THR A 49 -15.94 2.89 -12.86
CA THR A 49 -17.37 2.56 -12.78
C THR A 49 -18.22 3.83 -12.95
N HIS A 50 -19.51 3.65 -13.18
CA HIS A 50 -20.47 4.75 -13.26
C HIS A 50 -20.58 5.54 -11.94
N LEU A 51 -20.08 4.99 -10.82
CA LEU A 51 -20.09 5.57 -9.48
C LEU A 51 -18.73 6.18 -9.08
N GLY A 52 -17.69 6.03 -9.92
CA GLY A 52 -16.34 6.51 -9.64
C GLY A 52 -15.25 5.50 -9.97
N SER A 53 -14.00 5.85 -9.65
CA SER A 53 -12.85 4.95 -9.82
C SER A 53 -12.68 4.07 -8.58
N VAL A 54 -12.74 2.76 -8.78
CA VAL A 54 -12.42 1.75 -7.76
C VAL A 54 -11.01 1.25 -8.03
N ARG A 55 -10.23 1.05 -6.96
CA ARG A 55 -8.87 0.52 -7.08
C ARG A 55 -8.80 -0.85 -6.45
N PHE A 56 -8.38 -1.82 -7.23
CA PHE A 56 -8.17 -3.20 -6.82
C PHE A 56 -6.67 -3.44 -6.65
N LEU A 57 -6.28 -4.02 -5.52
CA LEU A 57 -4.92 -4.49 -5.32
C LEU A 57 -4.85 -5.97 -5.67
N HIS A 58 -4.11 -6.30 -6.72
CA HIS A 58 -3.80 -7.67 -7.09
C HIS A 58 -2.52 -8.08 -6.38
N VAL A 59 -2.62 -9.11 -5.53
CA VAL A 59 -1.52 -9.62 -4.72
C VAL A 59 -1.07 -10.97 -5.26
N HIS A 60 0.18 -11.02 -5.71
CA HIS A 60 0.72 -12.20 -6.40
C HIS A 60 1.28 -13.25 -5.42
N SER A 61 1.53 -12.92 -4.15
CA SER A 61 1.93 -13.94 -3.16
C SER A 61 1.68 -13.49 -1.72
N MET A 62 1.54 -14.46 -0.81
CA MET A 62 1.47 -14.22 0.64
C MET A 62 2.68 -13.44 1.17
N MET A 63 3.86 -13.57 0.56
CA MET A 63 5.04 -12.81 0.96
C MET A 63 4.87 -11.32 0.65
N GLU A 64 4.34 -11.00 -0.54
CA GLU A 64 4.07 -9.62 -0.96
C GLU A 64 2.94 -9.01 -0.11
N GLU A 65 1.88 -9.78 0.16
CA GLU A 65 0.79 -9.35 1.06
C GLU A 65 1.34 -8.93 2.43
N ASN A 66 2.13 -9.81 3.06
CA ASN A 66 2.74 -9.55 4.36
C ASN A 66 3.69 -8.34 4.34
N MET A 67 4.42 -8.16 3.25
CA MET A 67 5.32 -7.02 3.10
C MET A 67 4.55 -5.71 3.00
N LEU A 68 3.50 -5.68 2.19
CA LEU A 68 2.67 -4.49 2.02
C LEU A 68 1.87 -4.18 3.29
N SER A 69 1.35 -5.17 4.01
CA SER A 69 0.71 -4.96 5.33
C SER A 69 1.68 -4.37 6.36
N LYS A 70 2.93 -4.83 6.39
CA LYS A 70 3.98 -4.22 7.23
C LYS A 70 4.24 -2.76 6.86
N ILE A 71 4.22 -2.42 5.57
CA ILE A 71 4.37 -1.04 5.10
C ILE A 71 3.22 -0.17 5.59
N VAL A 72 1.97 -0.67 5.54
CA VAL A 72 0.80 0.04 6.08
C VAL A 72 0.95 0.28 7.59
N ALA A 73 1.31 -0.76 8.34
CA ALA A 73 1.52 -0.65 9.79
C ALA A 73 2.58 0.40 10.15
N VAL A 74 3.71 0.41 9.44
CA VAL A 74 4.78 1.40 9.64
C VAL A 74 4.33 2.80 9.24
N THR A 75 3.55 2.92 8.16
CA THR A 75 2.98 4.19 7.68
C THR A 75 2.06 4.82 8.72
N ARG A 76 1.31 3.99 9.46
CA ARG A 76 0.48 4.40 10.60
C ARG A 76 1.24 4.47 11.93
N ASN A 77 2.57 4.49 11.90
CA ASN A 77 3.41 4.59 13.09
C ASN A 77 3.16 3.46 14.11
N GLY A 78 2.86 2.25 13.64
CA GLY A 78 2.66 1.07 14.46
C GLY A 78 1.21 0.83 14.91
N THR A 79 0.25 1.65 14.50
CA THR A 79 -1.18 1.38 14.74
C THR A 79 -1.67 0.25 13.83
N THR A 80 -1.96 -0.91 14.42
CA THR A 80 -2.32 -2.16 13.73
C THR A 80 -3.81 -2.28 13.36
N ASP A 81 -4.63 -1.27 13.62
CA ASP A 81 -6.07 -1.34 13.35
C ASP A 81 -6.43 -1.30 11.85
N LEU A 82 -5.44 -1.16 10.96
CA LEU A 82 -5.66 -1.09 9.52
C LEU A 82 -4.60 -1.90 8.77
N ASP A 83 -5.03 -2.99 8.16
CA ASP A 83 -4.24 -3.80 7.22
C ASP A 83 -4.49 -3.39 5.77
N ILE A 84 -3.83 -4.07 4.84
CA ILE A 84 -3.99 -3.78 3.41
C ILE A 84 -5.43 -3.92 2.91
N GLU A 85 -6.18 -4.88 3.46
CA GLU A 85 -7.61 -5.03 3.18
C GLU A 85 -8.41 -3.82 3.66
N GLY A 86 -8.05 -3.22 4.81
CA GLY A 86 -8.67 -1.99 5.29
C GLY A 86 -8.33 -0.77 4.42
N VAL A 87 -7.10 -0.69 3.91
CA VAL A 87 -6.68 0.40 2.99
C VAL A 87 -7.42 0.33 1.66
N TYR A 88 -7.65 -0.88 1.14
CA TYR A 88 -8.34 -1.10 -0.12
C TYR A 88 -9.83 -1.39 0.06
N GLU A 89 -10.41 -1.18 1.25
CA GLU A 89 -11.84 -1.37 1.51
C GLU A 89 -12.36 -2.78 1.08
N GLY A 90 -11.49 -3.79 1.19
CA GLY A 90 -11.76 -5.16 0.76
C GLY A 90 -11.50 -5.46 -0.73
N TYR A 91 -11.14 -4.47 -1.54
CA TYR A 91 -10.78 -4.63 -2.96
C TYR A 91 -9.35 -5.19 -3.13
N VAL A 92 -9.09 -6.36 -2.54
CA VAL A 92 -7.82 -7.07 -2.65
C VAL A 92 -8.05 -8.43 -3.32
N VAL A 93 -7.46 -8.62 -4.49
CA VAL A 93 -7.51 -9.86 -5.28
C VAL A 93 -6.25 -10.66 -5.02
N ARG A 94 -6.38 -11.92 -4.63
CA ARG A 94 -5.25 -12.82 -4.33
C ARG A 94 -5.10 -13.83 -5.47
N GLU A 95 -3.97 -13.80 -6.16
CA GLU A 95 -3.73 -14.60 -7.38
C GLU A 95 -2.70 -15.73 -7.19
N TYR A 96 -2.51 -16.19 -5.95
CA TYR A 96 -1.56 -17.26 -5.60
C TYR A 96 -2.20 -18.63 -5.46
#